data_AF-A0A4Z2EBN4-F1
#
_entry.id   AF-A0A4Z2EBN4-F1
#
_cell.length_a   1.000
_cell.length_b   1.000
_cell.length_c   1.000
_cell.angle_alpha   90.00
_cell.angle_beta   90.00
_cell.angle_gamma   90.00
#
_symmetry.space_group_name_H-M   'P 1'
#
loop_
_entity.id
_entity.type
_entity.pdbx_description
1 polymer ?
#
loop_
_entity_poly.entity_id
_entity_poly.type
_entity_poly.pdbx_seq_one_letter_code
_entity_poly.pdbx_strand_id
1 'polypeptide(L)'
;MMHKRVKPTTTTTTTTNVVIAAETVLKFRALKKPAQLAVINSLEKAFWNWVENYPDEFTMLYQRPQADMAEAAEKLFDLVDSFAESAKRKAAVWPLQIILLILCPEITHTISRDTVEDSKANKKLFLDSLRKALAGQGGSKQLMESAAIACVKLCKASTYINWEDHSTIFLLVQSIVMDLKVDRRRAHTHTHTHRHTHTHTHGHTHTYTHAHTHAHTHTILIHTLHYTLYIYLYI
;
A
#
# COMPACT_ATOMS: atom_id res chain seq x y z
N MET A 1 20.24 14.87 33.87
CA MET A 1 18.76 14.87 33.85
C MET A 1 18.28 14.53 32.43
N MET A 2 17.90 13.28 32.21
CA MET A 2 17.29 12.87 30.94
C MET A 2 15.87 13.44 30.88
N HIS A 3 15.60 14.28 29.88
CA HIS A 3 14.26 14.77 29.59
C HIS A 3 13.38 13.57 29.23
N LYS A 4 12.54 13.13 30.17
CA LYS A 4 11.40 12.26 29.86
C LYS A 4 10.48 13.07 28.94
N ARG A 5 10.51 12.79 27.63
CA ARG A 5 9.43 13.19 26.72
C ARG A 5 8.14 12.62 27.30
N VAL A 6 7.30 13.50 27.82
CA VAL A 6 5.92 13.16 28.19
C VAL A 6 5.25 12.70 26.90
N LYS A 7 5.00 11.39 26.77
CA LYS A 7 4.18 10.87 25.68
C LYS A 7 2.79 11.49 25.85
N PRO A 8 2.22 12.16 24.82
CA PRO A 8 0.86 12.66 24.90
C PRO A 8 -0.09 11.52 25.25
N THR A 9 -1.11 11.82 26.03
CA THR A 9 -2.16 10.87 26.43
C THR A 9 -2.76 10.18 25.20
N THR A 10 -2.90 8.86 25.29
CA THR A 10 -3.25 7.90 24.21
C THR A 10 -4.54 8.19 23.43
N THR A 11 -5.39 9.09 23.91
CA THR A 11 -6.64 9.48 23.24
C THR A 11 -6.48 10.73 22.35
N THR A 12 -5.42 11.51 22.56
CA THR A 12 -5.27 12.85 21.94
C THR A 12 -4.81 12.76 20.49
N THR A 13 -3.91 11.82 20.14
CA THR A 13 -3.37 11.71 18.77
C THR A 13 -4.40 11.16 17.80
N THR A 14 -5.10 10.09 18.17
CA THR A 14 -6.24 9.53 17.40
C THR A 14 -7.30 10.61 17.13
N THR A 15 -7.72 11.36 18.15
CA THR A 15 -8.69 12.46 18.01
C THR A 15 -8.18 13.54 17.05
N THR A 16 -6.90 13.88 17.13
CA THR A 16 -6.27 14.85 16.21
C THR A 16 -6.33 14.35 14.76
N ASN A 17 -6.07 13.07 14.51
CA ASN A 17 -6.15 12.49 13.18
C ASN A 17 -7.58 12.50 12.61
N VAL A 18 -8.59 12.25 13.45
CA VAL A 18 -10.01 12.36 13.06
C VAL A 18 -10.31 13.79 12.60
N VAL A 19 -9.92 14.79 13.40
CA VAL A 19 -10.16 16.20 13.07
C VAL A 19 -9.43 16.60 11.79
N ILE A 20 -8.18 16.20 11.61
CA ILE A 20 -7.42 16.48 10.38
C ILE A 20 -8.09 15.85 9.17
N ALA A 21 -8.55 14.60 9.29
CA ALA A 21 -9.23 13.90 8.21
C ALA A 21 -10.53 14.62 7.82
N ALA A 22 -11.39 14.90 8.80
CA ALA A 22 -12.66 15.59 8.61
C ALA A 22 -12.49 16.99 8.00
N GLU A 23 -11.56 17.79 8.52
CA GLU A 23 -11.30 19.14 8.01
C GLU A 23 -10.76 19.12 6.58
N THR A 24 -9.94 18.12 6.26
CA THR A 24 -9.46 17.92 4.90
C THR A 24 -10.63 17.63 3.96
N VAL A 25 -11.55 16.73 4.33
CA VAL A 25 -12.74 16.41 3.50
C VAL A 25 -13.49 17.67 3.08
N LEU A 26 -13.70 18.59 4.03
CA LEU A 26 -14.44 19.83 3.80
C LEU A 26 -13.72 20.78 2.82
N LYS A 27 -12.40 20.85 2.88
CA LYS A 27 -11.61 21.84 2.14
C LYS A 27 -11.00 21.31 0.84
N PHE A 28 -10.87 20.00 0.68
CA PHE A 28 -10.06 19.39 -0.38
C PHE A 28 -10.45 19.85 -1.79
N ARG A 29 -11.75 19.89 -2.11
CA ARG A 29 -12.24 20.29 -3.43
C ARG A 29 -12.01 21.77 -3.76
N ALA A 30 -11.90 22.63 -2.74
CA ALA A 30 -11.64 24.06 -2.93
C ALA A 30 -10.18 24.35 -3.28
N LEU A 31 -9.26 23.40 -3.05
CA LEU A 31 -7.84 23.56 -3.33
C LEU A 31 -7.53 23.37 -4.81
N LYS A 32 -6.55 24.11 -5.32
CA LYS A 32 -5.97 23.87 -6.65
C LYS A 32 -5.23 22.52 -6.66
N LYS A 33 -5.16 21.85 -7.82
CA LYS A 33 -4.51 20.52 -7.98
C LYS A 33 -3.11 20.40 -7.34
N PRO A 34 -2.18 21.39 -7.43
CA PRO A 34 -0.89 21.30 -6.75
C PRO A 34 -0.99 21.28 -5.23
N ALA A 35 -1.92 22.07 -4.66
CA ALA A 35 -2.18 22.09 -3.23
C ALA A 35 -2.87 20.79 -2.77
N GLN A 36 -3.79 20.25 -3.56
CA GLN A 36 -4.38 18.93 -3.30
C GLN A 36 -3.31 17.84 -3.20
N LEU A 37 -2.35 17.81 -4.14
CA LEU A 37 -1.23 16.88 -4.09
C LEU A 37 -0.35 17.07 -2.85
N ALA A 38 -0.06 18.32 -2.46
CA ALA A 38 0.71 18.60 -1.27
C ALA A 38 0.00 18.12 0.01
N VAL A 39 -1.32 18.30 0.08
CA VAL A 39 -2.17 17.81 1.18
C VAL A 39 -2.17 16.28 1.20
N ILE A 40 -2.35 15.61 0.06
CA ILE A 40 -2.26 14.14 -0.05
C ILE A 40 -0.94 13.62 0.52
N ASN A 41 0.19 14.18 0.07
CA ASN A 41 1.52 13.76 0.52
C ASN A 41 1.73 14.03 2.02
N SER A 42 1.12 15.08 2.56
CA SER A 42 1.21 15.43 3.98
C SER A 42 0.38 14.47 4.83
N LEU A 43 -0.84 14.13 4.39
CA LEU A 43 -1.70 13.16 5.05
C LEU A 43 -1.10 11.77 5.05
N GLU A 44 -0.52 11.34 3.92
CA GLU A 44 0.18 10.05 3.83
C GLU A 44 1.23 9.93 4.92
N LYS A 45 2.09 10.96 5.06
CA LYS A 45 3.15 10.99 6.08
C LYS A 45 2.58 11.08 7.48
N ALA A 46 1.58 11.92 7.72
CA ALA A 46 1.00 12.12 9.05
C ALA A 46 0.35 10.83 9.57
N PHE A 47 -0.52 10.21 8.78
CA PHE A 47 -1.20 8.98 9.16
C PHE A 47 -0.23 7.80 9.27
N TRP A 48 0.73 7.68 8.35
CA TRP A 48 1.73 6.63 8.44
C TRP A 48 2.64 6.77 9.65
N ASN A 49 3.09 7.99 9.94
CA ASN A 49 3.86 8.28 11.14
C ASN A 49 3.06 7.94 12.41
N TRP A 50 1.76 8.18 12.43
CA TRP A 50 0.93 7.78 13.56
C TRP A 50 0.89 6.26 13.73
N VAL A 51 0.65 5.50 12.65
CA VAL A 51 0.66 4.03 12.66
C VAL A 51 2.02 3.49 13.16
N GLU A 52 3.14 4.08 12.75
CA GLU A 52 4.47 3.61 13.15
C GLU A 52 4.90 3.99 14.57
N ASN A 53 4.50 5.18 15.05
CA ASN A 53 4.97 5.69 16.33
C ASN A 53 3.99 5.44 17.49
N TYR A 54 2.74 5.11 17.19
CA TYR A 54 1.67 4.84 18.15
C TYR A 54 0.91 3.55 17.81
N PRO A 55 1.60 2.40 17.69
CA PRO A 55 0.98 1.14 17.31
C PRO A 55 -0.14 0.71 18.29
N ASP A 56 0.00 1.00 19.58
CA ASP A 56 -1.05 0.71 20.58
C ASP A 56 -2.37 1.45 20.28
N GLU A 57 -2.30 2.72 19.86
CA GLU A 57 -3.48 3.49 19.46
C GLU A 57 -4.11 2.92 18.18
N PHE A 58 -3.25 2.53 17.23
CA PHE A 58 -3.68 1.89 15.98
C PHE A 58 -4.35 0.54 16.22
N THR A 59 -3.82 -0.30 17.12
CA THR A 59 -4.46 -1.57 17.49
C THR A 59 -5.78 -1.34 18.22
N MET A 60 -5.86 -0.32 19.07
CA MET A 60 -7.10 0.07 19.73
C MET A 60 -8.18 0.51 18.74
N LEU A 61 -7.81 1.15 17.61
CA LEU A 61 -8.75 1.48 16.53
C LEU A 61 -9.45 0.24 15.94
N TYR A 62 -8.73 -0.88 15.85
CA TYR A 62 -9.30 -2.16 15.38
C TYR A 62 -10.18 -2.83 16.44
N GLN A 63 -9.88 -2.66 17.73
CA GLN A 63 -10.69 -3.18 18.82
C GLN A 63 -11.96 -2.34 19.07
N ARG A 64 -11.87 -1.03 18.82
CA ARG A 64 -12.94 -0.05 19.03
C ARG A 64 -13.02 0.88 17.81
N PRO A 65 -13.67 0.43 16.72
CA PRO A 65 -13.82 1.24 15.52
C PRO A 65 -14.45 2.60 15.84
N GLN A 66 -13.85 3.67 15.31
CA GLN A 66 -14.39 5.03 15.43
C GLN A 66 -15.14 5.40 14.16
N ALA A 67 -16.46 5.61 14.27
CA ALA A 67 -17.33 5.93 13.13
C ALA A 67 -16.88 7.19 12.39
N ASP A 68 -16.51 8.25 13.11
CA ASP A 68 -16.06 9.52 12.51
C ASP A 68 -14.76 9.35 11.71
N MET A 69 -13.82 8.52 12.20
CA MET A 69 -12.61 8.18 11.46
C MET A 69 -12.95 7.45 10.17
N ALA A 70 -13.83 6.45 10.27
CA ALA A 70 -14.23 5.63 9.13
C ALA A 70 -14.91 6.48 8.04
N GLU A 71 -15.86 7.34 8.44
CA GLU A 71 -16.56 8.24 7.54
C GLU A 71 -15.61 9.25 6.88
N ALA A 72 -14.70 9.86 7.66
CA ALA A 72 -13.74 10.81 7.12
C ALA A 72 -12.77 10.14 6.14
N ALA A 73 -12.23 8.97 6.47
CA ALA A 73 -11.33 8.23 5.60
C ALA A 73 -12.02 7.71 4.33
N GLU A 74 -13.29 7.28 4.41
CA GLU A 74 -14.08 6.92 3.24
C GLU A 74 -14.26 8.11 2.28
N LYS A 75 -14.70 9.26 2.79
CA LYS A 75 -14.85 10.47 1.98
C LYS A 75 -13.50 10.95 1.41
N LEU A 76 -12.43 10.87 2.19
CA LEU A 76 -11.08 11.16 1.70
C LEU A 76 -10.66 10.21 0.59
N PHE A 77 -10.96 8.91 0.73
CA PHE A 77 -10.63 7.93 -0.30
C PHE A 77 -11.28 8.32 -1.63
N ASP A 78 -12.57 8.68 -1.62
CA ASP A 78 -13.31 9.05 -2.83
C ASP A 78 -12.79 10.36 -3.44
N LEU A 79 -12.40 11.34 -2.62
CA LEU A 79 -11.79 12.60 -3.05
C LEU A 79 -10.43 12.36 -3.71
N VAL A 80 -9.61 11.51 -3.11
CA VAL A 80 -8.28 11.16 -3.58
C VAL A 80 -8.35 10.31 -4.85
N ASP A 81 -9.33 9.40 -4.94
CA ASP A 81 -9.59 8.61 -6.14
C ASP A 81 -10.04 9.49 -7.31
N SER A 82 -10.94 10.45 -7.06
CA SER A 82 -11.34 11.47 -8.04
C SER A 82 -10.16 12.34 -8.52
N PHE A 83 -9.12 12.55 -7.71
CA PHE A 83 -7.91 13.24 -8.13
C PHE A 83 -7.04 12.39 -9.10
N ALA A 84 -7.13 11.07 -9.01
CA ALA A 84 -6.27 10.07 -9.65
C ALA A 84 -6.60 9.80 -11.14
N GLU A 85 -6.84 10.86 -11.91
CA GLU A 85 -7.26 10.80 -13.32
C GLU A 85 -6.20 10.23 -14.30
N SER A 86 -4.94 10.13 -13.88
CA SER A 86 -3.83 9.66 -14.73
C SER A 86 -2.93 8.67 -14.00
N ALA A 87 -2.18 7.85 -14.73
CA ALA A 87 -1.25 6.89 -14.14
C ALA A 87 -0.24 7.55 -13.17
N LYS A 88 0.24 8.76 -13.52
CA LYS A 88 1.13 9.55 -12.66
C LYS A 88 0.44 9.97 -11.35
N ARG A 89 -0.81 10.44 -11.42
CA ARG A 89 -1.56 10.83 -10.21
C ARG A 89 -1.97 9.62 -9.38
N LYS A 90 -2.39 8.52 -10.02
CA LYS A 90 -2.61 7.22 -9.35
C LYS A 90 -1.39 6.82 -8.54
N ALA A 91 -0.22 6.80 -9.17
CA ALA A 91 1.04 6.49 -8.49
C ALA A 91 1.37 7.45 -7.33
N ALA A 92 0.92 8.70 -7.38
CA ALA A 92 1.13 9.64 -6.28
C ALA A 92 0.20 9.41 -5.09
N VAL A 93 -0.98 8.81 -5.30
CA VAL A 93 -2.01 8.71 -4.26
C VAL A 93 -2.20 7.32 -3.66
N TRP A 94 -1.76 6.26 -4.35
CA TRP A 94 -1.91 4.87 -3.90
C TRP A 94 -1.37 4.60 -2.48
N PRO A 95 -0.23 5.18 -2.04
CA PRO A 95 0.23 5.01 -0.67
C PRO A 95 -0.73 5.58 0.37
N LEU A 96 -1.39 6.71 0.08
CA LEU A 96 -2.43 7.26 0.96
C LEU A 96 -3.70 6.41 0.88
N GLN A 97 -4.14 6.00 -0.32
CA GLN A 97 -5.35 5.18 -0.49
C GLN A 97 -5.28 3.88 0.32
N ILE A 98 -4.13 3.19 0.36
CA ILE A 98 -4.00 1.99 1.19
C ILE A 98 -4.00 2.31 2.68
N ILE A 99 -3.41 3.43 3.11
CA ILE A 99 -3.45 3.86 4.51
C ILE A 99 -4.89 4.14 4.92
N LEU A 100 -5.66 4.86 4.10
CA LEU A 100 -7.07 5.14 4.37
C LEU A 100 -7.90 3.85 4.51
N LEU A 101 -7.62 2.81 3.71
CA LEU A 101 -8.26 1.50 3.88
C LEU A 101 -7.84 0.82 5.20
N ILE A 102 -6.57 0.90 5.57
CA ILE A 102 -6.03 0.35 6.84
C ILE A 102 -6.65 1.06 8.05
N LEU A 103 -6.93 2.36 7.97
CA LEU A 103 -7.60 3.10 9.05
C LEU A 103 -9.09 2.75 9.18
N CYS A 104 -9.65 1.95 8.25
CA CYS A 104 -11.06 1.59 8.19
C CYS A 104 -11.28 0.07 8.16
N PRO A 105 -11.22 -0.62 9.31
CA PRO A 105 -11.44 -2.06 9.39
C PRO A 105 -12.78 -2.51 8.77
N GLU A 106 -13.86 -1.75 8.98
CA GLU A 106 -15.20 -2.05 8.41
C GLU A 106 -15.22 -2.14 6.87
N ILE A 107 -14.45 -1.28 6.22
CA ILE A 107 -14.33 -1.27 4.75
C ILE A 107 -13.59 -2.54 4.29
N THR A 108 -12.50 -2.90 4.98
CA THR A 108 -11.75 -4.11 4.67
C THR A 108 -12.57 -5.39 4.87
N HIS A 109 -13.43 -5.44 5.88
CA HIS A 109 -14.35 -6.56 6.11
C HIS A 109 -15.35 -6.73 4.96
N THR A 110 -15.94 -5.61 4.51
CA THR A 110 -16.97 -5.64 3.46
C THR A 110 -16.39 -6.09 2.12
N ILE A 111 -15.20 -5.58 1.75
CA ILE A 111 -14.57 -5.93 0.47
C ILE A 111 -14.22 -7.43 0.40
N SER A 112 -13.90 -8.06 1.53
CA SER A 112 -13.54 -9.49 1.59
C SER A 112 -14.71 -10.46 1.42
N ARG A 113 -15.97 -10.01 1.50
CA ARG A 113 -17.17 -10.89 1.48
C ARG A 113 -17.90 -10.93 0.13
N ASP A 114 -17.33 -10.32 -0.91
CA ASP A 114 -17.86 -10.23 -2.29
C ASP A 114 -19.27 -9.62 -2.47
N THR A 115 -20.00 -9.31 -1.40
CA THR A 115 -21.18 -8.43 -1.42
C THR A 115 -20.74 -6.98 -1.34
N VAL A 116 -20.43 -6.38 -2.48
CA VAL A 116 -20.02 -4.97 -2.57
C VAL A 116 -21.29 -4.11 -2.68
N GLU A 117 -21.58 -3.34 -1.63
CA GLU A 117 -22.48 -2.19 -1.76
C GLU A 117 -21.88 -1.22 -2.79
N ASP A 118 -22.68 -0.61 -3.66
CA ASP A 118 -22.22 0.30 -4.73
C ASP A 118 -21.29 1.42 -4.20
N SER A 119 -21.47 1.85 -2.94
CA SER A 119 -20.64 2.85 -2.26
C SER A 119 -19.17 2.44 -2.07
N LYS A 120 -18.85 1.14 -2.14
CA LYS A 120 -17.50 0.59 -1.90
C LYS A 120 -16.83 0.07 -3.19
N ALA A 121 -17.46 0.23 -4.35
CA ALA A 121 -16.98 -0.30 -5.63
C ALA A 121 -15.60 0.26 -6.03
N ASN A 122 -15.36 1.55 -5.84
CA ASN A 122 -14.07 2.18 -6.15
C ASN A 122 -12.91 1.63 -5.30
N LYS A 123 -13.16 1.28 -4.04
CA LYS A 123 -12.18 0.70 -3.12
C LYS A 123 -11.77 -0.71 -3.57
N LYS A 124 -12.73 -1.52 -4.06
CA LYS A 124 -12.43 -2.82 -4.69
C LYS A 124 -11.63 -2.64 -5.99
N LEU A 125 -12.05 -1.72 -6.87
CA LEU A 125 -11.34 -1.41 -8.11
C LEU A 125 -9.89 -0.94 -7.88
N PHE A 126 -9.66 -0.18 -6.80
CA PHE A 126 -8.33 0.22 -6.37
C PHE A 126 -7.48 -1.00 -6.01
N LEU A 127 -7.99 -1.92 -5.18
CA LEU A 127 -7.27 -3.15 -4.80
C LEU A 127 -6.97 -4.03 -6.01
N ASP A 128 -7.90 -4.17 -6.95
CA ASP A 128 -7.67 -4.91 -8.19
C ASP A 128 -6.61 -4.24 -9.07
N SER A 129 -6.60 -2.91 -9.14
CA SER A 129 -5.57 -2.14 -9.83
C SER A 129 -4.20 -2.30 -9.16
N LEU A 130 -4.16 -2.33 -7.83
CA LEU A 130 -2.97 -2.58 -7.04
C LEU A 130 -2.39 -3.97 -7.35
N ARG A 131 -3.23 -5.02 -7.32
CA ARG A 131 -2.87 -6.40 -7.68
C ARG A 131 -2.28 -6.48 -9.08
N LYS A 132 -2.96 -5.92 -10.08
CA LYS A 132 -2.50 -5.91 -11.48
C LYS A 132 -1.14 -5.23 -11.65
N ALA A 133 -0.94 -4.08 -10.98
CA ALA A 133 0.32 -3.37 -11.05
C ALA A 133 1.47 -4.16 -10.40
N LEU A 134 1.22 -4.83 -9.27
CA LEU A 134 2.20 -5.69 -8.59
C LEU A 134 2.51 -6.96 -9.40
N ALA A 135 1.55 -7.47 -10.17
CA ALA A 135 1.74 -8.57 -11.13
C ALA A 135 2.48 -8.15 -12.41
N GLY A 136 2.81 -6.87 -12.57
CA GLY A 136 3.48 -6.34 -13.76
C GLY A 136 2.56 -6.24 -14.99
N GLN A 137 1.24 -6.33 -14.80
CA GLN A 137 0.27 -6.27 -15.89
C GLN A 137 -0.08 -4.80 -16.23
N GLY A 138 0.55 -4.26 -17.29
CA GLY A 138 0.06 -3.06 -17.98
C GLY A 138 0.24 -1.72 -17.27
N GLY A 139 1.15 -1.62 -16.29
CA GLY A 139 1.43 -0.39 -15.54
C GLY A 139 2.75 0.29 -15.90
N SER A 140 2.82 1.61 -15.77
CA SER A 140 4.10 2.33 -15.78
C SER A 140 4.99 1.89 -14.60
N LYS A 141 6.33 1.97 -14.75
CA LYS A 141 7.28 1.64 -13.68
C LYS A 141 6.96 2.37 -12.37
N GLN A 142 6.64 3.66 -12.45
CA GLN A 142 6.28 4.48 -11.30
C GLN A 142 5.02 3.97 -10.57
N LEU A 143 4.02 3.50 -11.33
CA LEU A 143 2.80 2.95 -10.77
C LEU A 143 3.06 1.63 -10.04
N MET A 144 3.91 0.76 -10.61
CA MET A 144 4.34 -0.48 -9.97
C MET A 144 5.13 -0.23 -8.68
N GLU A 145 6.07 0.73 -8.69
CA GLU A 145 6.81 1.13 -7.48
C GLU A 145 5.87 1.66 -6.40
N SER A 146 4.89 2.48 -6.78
CA SER A 146 3.87 2.97 -5.86
C SER A 146 2.99 1.85 -5.28
N ALA A 147 2.63 0.87 -6.12
CA ALA A 147 1.91 -0.33 -5.69
C ALA A 147 2.71 -1.12 -4.63
N ALA A 148 4.02 -1.26 -4.85
CA ALA A 148 4.92 -1.94 -3.92
C ALA A 148 5.00 -1.19 -2.59
N ILE A 149 5.10 0.14 -2.60
CA ILE A 149 5.10 0.97 -1.38
C ILE A 149 3.79 0.77 -0.61
N ALA A 150 2.65 0.82 -1.31
CA ALA A 150 1.36 0.60 -0.69
C ALA A 150 1.25 -0.80 -0.06
N CYS A 151 1.73 -1.84 -0.77
CA CYS A 151 1.77 -3.21 -0.26
C CYS A 151 2.68 -3.35 0.97
N VAL A 152 3.87 -2.73 0.97
CA VAL A 152 4.77 -2.71 2.14
C VAL A 152 4.08 -2.07 3.35
N LYS A 153 3.38 -0.95 3.15
CA LYS A 153 2.62 -0.29 4.23
C LYS A 153 1.52 -1.18 4.78
N LEU A 154 0.76 -1.86 3.92
CA LEU A 154 -0.26 -2.81 4.33
C LEU A 154 0.34 -3.97 5.15
N CYS A 155 1.41 -4.60 4.64
CA CYS A 155 2.07 -5.69 5.34
C CYS A 155 2.60 -5.24 6.71
N LYS A 156 3.27 -4.08 6.77
CA LYS A 156 3.78 -3.54 8.04
C LYS A 156 2.66 -3.17 9.01
N ALA A 157 1.55 -2.60 8.53
CA ALA A 157 0.40 -2.32 9.40
C ALA A 157 -0.17 -3.60 10.02
N SER A 158 -0.22 -4.69 9.25
CA SER A 158 -0.71 -5.98 9.76
C SER A 158 0.12 -6.55 10.91
N THR A 159 1.43 -6.22 11.01
CA THR A 159 2.28 -6.70 12.11
C THR A 159 1.98 -6.05 13.46
N TYR A 160 1.18 -4.98 13.50
CA TYR A 160 0.79 -4.32 14.75
C TYR A 160 -0.53 -4.87 15.31
N ILE A 161 -1.32 -5.58 14.50
CA ILE A 161 -2.62 -6.14 14.89
C ILE A 161 -2.44 -7.59 15.32
N ASN A 162 -3.11 -8.02 16.40
CA ASN A 162 -3.03 -9.40 16.86
C ASN A 162 -3.57 -10.37 15.79
N TRP A 163 -2.88 -11.48 15.60
CA TRP A 163 -3.17 -12.51 14.59
C TRP A 163 -4.33 -13.42 15.01
N GLU A 164 -4.58 -13.56 16.32
CA GLU A 164 -5.62 -14.43 16.87
C GLU A 164 -7.05 -14.00 16.47
N ASP A 165 -7.24 -12.72 16.17
CA ASP A 165 -8.55 -12.14 15.87
C ASP A 165 -9.04 -12.37 14.43
N HIS A 166 -8.29 -13.13 13.60
CA HIS A 166 -8.60 -13.30 12.17
C HIS A 166 -8.87 -11.95 11.47
N SER A 167 -8.08 -10.94 11.84
CA SER A 167 -8.34 -9.55 11.45
C SER A 167 -8.43 -9.40 9.93
N THR A 168 -9.35 -8.56 9.47
CA THR A 168 -9.62 -8.33 8.05
C THR A 168 -8.41 -7.77 7.30
N ILE A 169 -7.51 -7.08 8.01
CA ILE A 169 -6.23 -6.63 7.44
C ILE A 169 -5.34 -7.82 7.06
N PHE A 170 -5.35 -8.89 7.87
CA PHE A 170 -4.59 -10.10 7.61
C PHE A 170 -5.18 -10.86 6.42
N LEU A 171 -6.50 -10.99 6.33
CA LEU A 171 -7.18 -11.58 5.17
C LEU A 171 -6.87 -10.80 3.87
N LEU A 172 -6.84 -9.47 3.95
CA LEU A 172 -6.47 -8.62 2.81
C LEU A 172 -5.00 -8.83 2.39
N VAL A 173 -4.06 -8.89 3.35
CA VAL A 173 -2.65 -9.22 3.08
C VAL A 173 -2.53 -10.59 2.43
N GLN A 174 -3.20 -11.61 2.99
CA GLN A 174 -3.19 -12.96 2.45
C GLN A 174 -3.71 -12.99 1.00
N SER A 175 -4.84 -12.33 0.72
CA SER A 175 -5.38 -12.23 -0.65
C SER A 175 -4.35 -11.65 -1.62
N ILE A 176 -3.79 -10.48 -1.32
CA ILE A 176 -2.82 -9.80 -2.20
C ILE A 176 -1.56 -10.66 -2.40
N VAL A 177 -1.06 -11.29 -1.34
CA VAL A 177 0.15 -12.13 -1.41
C VAL A 177 -0.09 -13.41 -2.21
N MET A 178 -1.27 -14.03 -2.07
CA MET A 178 -1.62 -15.25 -2.81
C MET A 178 -1.75 -14.97 -4.30
N ASP A 179 -2.39 -13.88 -4.69
CA ASP A 179 -2.50 -13.45 -6.08
C ASP A 179 -1.11 -13.26 -6.72
N LEU A 180 -0.18 -12.63 -5.98
CA LEU A 180 1.21 -12.45 -6.42
C LEU A 180 1.99 -13.76 -6.59
N LYS A 181 1.71 -14.77 -5.75
CA LYS A 181 2.33 -16.09 -5.86
C LYS A 181 1.85 -16.84 -7.10
N VAL A 182 0.57 -16.74 -7.44
CA VAL A 182 -0.03 -17.39 -8.62
C VAL A 182 0.53 -16.80 -9.91
N ASP A 183 0.59 -15.47 -10.00
CA ASP A 183 1.08 -14.79 -11.22
C ASP A 183 2.58 -15.00 -11.44
N ARG A 184 3.39 -15.04 -10.37
CA ARG A 184 4.83 -15.35 -10.48
C ARG A 184 5.08 -16.75 -11.02
N ARG A 185 4.31 -17.75 -10.60
CA ARG A 185 4.43 -19.13 -11.11
C ARG A 185 4.17 -19.19 -12.61
N ARG A 186 3.22 -18.40 -13.13
CA ARG A 186 2.93 -18.27 -14.57
C ARG A 186 4.03 -17.52 -15.34
N ALA A 187 4.60 -16.46 -14.76
CA ALA A 187 5.70 -15.72 -15.39
C ALA A 187 6.99 -16.55 -15.51
N HIS A 188 7.27 -17.43 -14.53
CA HIS A 188 8.43 -18.34 -14.56
C HIS A 188 8.28 -19.46 -15.59
N THR A 189 7.06 -19.76 -16.06
CA THR A 189 6.83 -20.77 -17.11
C THR A 189 7.05 -20.23 -18.53
N HIS A 190 7.08 -18.91 -18.72
CA HIS A 190 7.21 -18.28 -20.05
C HIS A 190 8.58 -17.66 -20.37
N THR A 191 9.58 -17.81 -19.50
CA THR A 191 10.95 -17.36 -19.83
C THR A 191 11.75 -18.49 -20.48
N HIS A 192 11.34 -18.91 -21.69
CA HIS A 192 12.20 -19.75 -22.52
C HIS A 192 13.30 -18.86 -23.12
N THR A 193 14.51 -19.00 -22.61
CA THR A 193 15.72 -18.34 -23.11
C THR A 193 16.02 -18.87 -24.52
N HIS A 194 15.81 -18.07 -25.56
CA HIS A 194 16.39 -18.36 -26.86
C HIS A 194 17.91 -18.14 -26.78
N ARG A 195 18.67 -19.25 -26.78
CA ARG A 195 20.13 -19.26 -26.91
C ARG A 195 20.49 -19.05 -28.37
N HIS A 196 20.94 -17.85 -28.74
CA HIS A 196 21.59 -17.63 -30.03
C HIS A 196 23.05 -18.10 -29.95
N THR A 197 23.43 -18.98 -30.87
CA THR A 197 24.80 -19.47 -31.05
C THR A 197 25.50 -18.55 -32.05
N HIS A 198 26.53 -17.81 -31.61
CA HIS A 198 27.41 -17.08 -32.52
C HIS A 198 28.74 -17.84 -32.70
N THR A 199 29.08 -18.10 -33.96
CA THR A 199 30.37 -18.64 -34.42
C THR A 199 31.42 -17.52 -34.40
N HIS A 200 32.56 -17.76 -33.76
CA HIS A 200 33.66 -16.79 -33.68
C HIS A 200 34.52 -16.81 -34.96
N THR A 201 34.81 -15.62 -35.49
CA THR A 201 35.94 -15.34 -36.37
C THR A 201 36.62 -14.05 -35.87
N HIS A 202 37.95 -14.03 -35.86
CA HIS A 202 38.85 -13.05 -35.21
C HIS A 202 38.49 -11.55 -35.40
N GLY A 203 38.62 -10.76 -34.33
CA GLY A 203 38.65 -9.27 -34.37
C GLY A 203 38.00 -8.62 -33.14
N HIS A 204 38.74 -7.75 -32.44
CA HIS A 204 38.31 -7.08 -31.20
C HIS A 204 37.02 -6.25 -31.33
N THR A 205 36.18 -6.23 -30.28
CA THR A 205 35.61 -5.06 -29.56
C THR A 205 34.51 -5.59 -28.62
N HIS A 206 34.76 -5.66 -27.31
CA HIS A 206 33.69 -5.98 -26.34
C HIS A 206 33.01 -4.68 -25.88
N THR A 207 31.78 -4.46 -26.35
CA THR A 207 30.86 -3.50 -25.74
C THR A 207 30.15 -4.19 -24.59
N TYR A 208 30.58 -3.92 -23.36
CA TYR A 208 29.92 -4.45 -22.17
C TYR A 208 28.68 -3.61 -21.86
N THR A 209 27.51 -4.12 -22.22
CA THR A 209 26.23 -3.53 -21.84
C THR A 209 25.81 -4.11 -20.49
N HIS A 210 26.03 -3.36 -19.42
CA HIS A 210 25.68 -3.77 -18.06
C HIS A 210 24.18 -3.56 -17.82
N ALA A 211 23.37 -4.58 -18.14
CA ALA A 211 21.93 -4.61 -17.85
C ALA A 211 21.60 -5.63 -16.75
N HIS A 212 22.30 -5.58 -15.61
CA HIS A 212 22.00 -6.43 -14.45
C HIS A 212 22.20 -5.67 -13.14
N THR A 213 21.27 -4.77 -12.85
CA THR A 213 21.17 -4.18 -11.50
C THR A 213 19.73 -3.85 -11.12
N HIS A 214 18.81 -3.76 -12.09
CA HIS A 214 17.40 -3.49 -11.81
C HIS A 214 16.59 -4.68 -11.29
N ALA A 215 16.94 -5.93 -11.64
CA ALA A 215 16.21 -7.11 -11.15
C ALA A 215 16.51 -7.44 -9.67
N HIS A 216 17.67 -7.01 -9.16
CA HIS A 216 18.12 -7.39 -7.81
C HIS A 216 17.36 -6.62 -6.72
N THR A 217 17.13 -5.32 -6.89
CA THR A 217 16.37 -4.51 -5.92
C THR A 217 14.90 -4.92 -5.82
N HIS A 218 14.26 -5.26 -6.96
CA HIS A 218 12.89 -5.78 -6.97
C HIS A 218 12.78 -7.18 -6.36
N THR A 219 13.77 -8.04 -6.59
CA THR A 219 13.83 -9.37 -5.97
C THR A 219 14.07 -9.26 -4.46
N ILE A 220 14.93 -8.35 -4.00
CA ILE A 220 15.24 -8.13 -2.58
C ILE A 220 14.02 -7.60 -1.82
N LEU A 221 13.28 -6.61 -2.34
CA LEU A 221 12.07 -6.11 -1.66
C LEU A 221 10.99 -7.20 -1.53
N ILE A 222 10.80 -8.01 -2.58
CA ILE A 222 9.82 -9.09 -2.56
C ILE A 222 10.31 -10.25 -1.68
N HIS A 223 11.60 -10.60 -1.69
CA HIS A 223 12.18 -11.58 -0.77
C HIS A 223 12.11 -11.10 0.68
N THR A 224 12.34 -9.81 0.94
CA THR A 224 12.24 -9.25 2.30
C THR A 224 10.79 -9.30 2.76
N LEU A 225 9.82 -8.89 1.93
CA LEU A 225 8.40 -9.05 2.24
C LEU A 225 8.02 -10.52 2.46
N HIS A 226 8.48 -11.43 1.60
CA HIS A 226 8.19 -12.85 1.69
C HIS A 226 8.83 -13.49 2.93
N TYR A 227 10.04 -13.08 3.33
CA TYR A 227 10.75 -13.56 4.51
C TYR A 227 10.15 -12.98 5.80
N THR A 228 9.77 -11.70 5.80
CA THR A 228 9.10 -11.07 6.95
C THR A 228 7.72 -11.70 7.17
N LEU A 229 6.98 -12.01 6.09
CA LEU A 229 5.70 -12.73 6.15
C LEU A 229 5.86 -14.21 6.48
N TYR A 230 6.90 -14.89 5.98
CA TYR A 230 7.18 -16.30 6.27
C TYR A 230 7.52 -16.52 7.74
N ILE A 231 8.32 -15.63 8.34
CA ILE A 231 8.63 -15.66 9.77
C ILE A 231 7.36 -15.44 10.61
N TYR A 232 6.44 -14.58 10.18
CA TYR A 232 5.20 -14.30 10.93
C TYR A 232 4.07 -15.33 10.71
N LEU A 233 4.12 -16.13 9.64
CA LEU A 233 3.10 -17.14 9.34
C LEU A 233 3.46 -18.56 9.83
N TYR A 234 4.70 -18.78 10.27
CA TYR A 234 5.24 -20.08 10.71
C TYR A 234 5.82 -20.07 12.13
N ILE A 235 5.61 -18.99 12.88
CA ILE A 235 5.78 -18.90 14.34
C ILE A 235 4.38 -18.70 14.93
#